data_AF-A0A1R1XC89-F1
#
_entry.id   AF-A0A1R1XC89-F1
#
_cell.length_a   1.000
_cell.length_b   1.000
_cell.length_c   1.000
_cell.angle_alpha   90.00
_cell.angle_beta   90.00
_cell.angle_gamma   90.00
#
_symmetry.space_group_name_H-M   'P 1'
#
loop_
_entity.id
_entity.type
_entity.pdbx_description
1 polymer ?
#
loop_
_entity_poly.entity_id
_entity_poly.type
_entity_poly.pdbx_seq_one_letter_code
_entity_poly.pdbx_strand_id
1 'polypeptide(L)'
;MSQELVYSLVDQRVDRDIPNLQTLKRDLERGTDEIKLEALQKIIIGSLNGEKFDSLFMFIIRFVMPTKNKILKKHLLFYWEVCPKYDETGKLKQETILICNSLLNDLHHSNEYIQGATLRFLCRLKDNELLEPLIGPTRECLNHRHAYVRRNAVLAIHSIYKNQSHLVPDAPELILNFLAAESDSMCKRNAIIMLIDTDLGMAVDWLLGSLN
;
A
#
# COMPACT_ATOMS: atom_id res chain seq x y z
N MET A 1 -32.03 -20.56 22.20
CA MET A 1 -30.58 -20.27 22.21
C MET A 1 -30.41 -18.77 22.24
N SER A 2 -30.22 -18.22 23.43
CA SER A 2 -29.87 -16.82 23.65
C SER A 2 -28.49 -16.55 23.04
N GLN A 3 -28.41 -15.65 22.06
CA GLN A 3 -27.14 -15.18 21.53
C GLN A 3 -26.45 -14.35 22.63
N GLU A 4 -25.44 -14.91 23.28
CA GLU A 4 -24.54 -14.14 24.12
C GLU A 4 -23.79 -13.14 23.24
N LEU A 5 -24.14 -11.86 23.32
CA LEU A 5 -23.34 -10.79 22.75
C LEU A 5 -22.03 -10.70 23.55
N VAL A 6 -20.95 -11.16 22.93
CA VAL A 6 -19.61 -11.01 23.48
C VAL A 6 -19.11 -9.61 23.12
N TYR A 7 -19.11 -8.71 24.10
CA TYR A 7 -18.52 -7.39 23.96
C TYR A 7 -17.08 -7.44 24.46
N SER A 8 -16.13 -6.93 23.68
CA SER A 8 -14.81 -6.61 24.18
C SER A 8 -14.84 -5.19 24.74
N LEU A 9 -14.76 -5.04 26.06
CA LEU A 9 -14.59 -3.75 26.71
C LEU A 9 -13.19 -3.23 26.39
N VAL A 10 -13.09 -2.38 25.36
CA VAL A 10 -11.88 -1.63 25.08
C VAL A 10 -11.80 -0.50 26.10
N ASP A 11 -10.99 -0.69 27.14
CA ASP A 11 -10.65 0.37 28.07
C ASP A 11 -9.96 1.51 27.31
N GLN A 12 -10.70 2.60 27.09
CA GLN A 12 -10.15 3.85 26.59
C GLN A 12 -9.31 4.44 27.72
N ARG A 13 -8.04 4.01 27.80
CA ARG A 13 -7.05 4.58 28.73
C ARG A 13 -7.21 6.11 28.74
N VAL A 14 -7.61 6.65 29.89
CA VAL A 14 -7.96 8.06 30.10
C VAL A 14 -6.75 8.98 29.95
N ASP A 15 -5.52 8.43 30.01
CA ASP A 15 -4.25 9.16 29.80
C ASP A 15 -3.85 9.33 28.32
N ARG A 16 -4.78 9.22 27.37
CA ARG A 16 -4.47 9.53 25.97
C ARG A 16 -4.68 11.02 25.73
N ASP A 17 -3.58 11.75 25.53
CA ASP A 17 -3.60 13.09 24.96
C ASP A 17 -4.30 13.05 23.60
N ILE A 18 -5.60 13.34 23.57
CA ILE A 18 -6.35 13.49 22.32
C ILE A 18 -5.71 14.65 21.57
N PRO A 19 -5.11 14.42 20.39
CA PRO A 19 -4.40 15.46 19.69
C PRO A 19 -5.36 16.60 19.32
N ASN A 20 -5.11 17.80 19.83
CA ASN A 20 -5.93 18.96 19.48
C ASN A 20 -5.89 19.21 17.96
N LEU A 21 -7.06 19.14 17.31
CA LEU A 21 -7.21 19.29 15.86
C LEU A 21 -6.63 20.60 15.32
N GLN A 22 -6.76 21.70 16.06
CA GLN A 22 -6.21 22.99 15.64
C GLN A 22 -4.69 23.00 15.67
N THR A 23 -4.10 22.37 16.69
CA THR A 23 -2.66 22.19 16.82
C THR A 23 -2.14 21.33 15.66
N LEU A 24 -2.80 20.20 15.38
CA LEU A 24 -2.44 19.34 14.25
C LEU A 24 -2.49 20.08 12.91
N LYS A 25 -3.54 20.89 12.65
CA LYS A 25 -3.61 21.71 11.42
C LYS A 25 -2.42 22.64 11.29
N ARG A 26 -2.11 23.38 12.36
CA ARG A 26 -0.98 24.32 12.40
C ARG A 26 0.36 23.61 12.18
N ASP A 27 0.53 22.46 12.83
CA ASP A 27 1.78 21.68 12.79
C ASP A 27 1.98 21.06 11.39
N LEU A 28 0.91 20.59 10.74
CA LEU A 28 0.95 20.12 9.35
C LEU A 28 1.23 21.25 8.35
N GLU A 29 0.67 22.44 8.56
CA GLU A 29 0.81 23.56 7.64
C GLU A 29 2.18 24.26 7.73
N ARG A 30 2.65 24.53 8.96
CA ARG A 30 3.83 25.37 9.22
C ARG A 30 5.01 24.63 9.86
N GLY A 31 4.83 23.39 10.27
CA GLY A 31 5.88 22.61 10.94
C GLY A 31 7.05 22.26 10.02
N THR A 32 8.19 21.92 10.63
CA THR A 32 9.30 21.25 9.94
C THR A 32 8.93 19.81 9.59
N ASP A 33 9.77 19.09 8.84
CA ASP A 33 9.50 17.69 8.51
C ASP A 33 9.37 16.81 9.76
N GLU A 34 10.11 17.10 10.83
CA GLU A 34 10.04 16.40 12.12
C GLU A 34 8.70 16.66 12.83
N ILE A 35 8.26 17.92 12.86
CA ILE A 35 6.97 18.29 13.47
C ILE A 35 5.82 17.67 12.68
N LYS A 36 5.88 17.70 11.34
CA LYS A 36 4.91 17.04 10.47
C LYS A 36 4.90 15.53 10.67
N LEU A 37 6.06 14.93 10.91
CA LEU A 37 6.18 13.49 11.20
C LEU A 37 5.46 13.12 12.49
N GLU A 38 5.73 13.85 13.57
CA GLU A 38 5.05 13.63 14.86
C GLU A 38 3.54 13.85 14.75
N ALA A 39 3.12 14.92 14.05
CA ALA A 39 1.71 15.18 13.81
C ALA A 39 1.05 14.05 13.00
N LEU A 40 1.69 13.56 11.94
CA LEU A 40 1.18 12.46 11.13
C LEU A 40 1.09 11.15 11.92
N GLN A 41 2.07 10.86 12.78
CA GLN A 41 2.03 9.70 13.68
C GLN A 41 0.85 9.77 14.66
N LYS A 42 0.62 10.93 15.29
CA LYS A 42 -0.54 11.16 16.16
C LYS A 42 -1.86 10.94 15.42
N ILE A 43 -1.96 11.43 14.18
CA ILE A 43 -3.15 11.24 13.33
C ILE A 43 -3.38 9.77 13.00
N ILE A 44 -2.33 9.03 12.61
CA ILE A 44 -2.43 7.59 12.31
C ILE A 44 -2.89 6.82 13.56
N ILE A 45 -2.27 7.06 14.70
CA ILE A 45 -2.61 6.40 15.97
C ILE A 45 -4.05 6.71 16.38
N GLY A 46 -4.45 7.99 16.34
CA GLY A 46 -5.82 8.37 16.67
C GLY A 46 -6.84 7.78 15.68
N SER A 47 -6.53 7.73 14.39
CA SER A 47 -7.39 7.11 13.37
C SER A 47 -7.59 5.60 13.64
N LEU A 48 -6.52 4.89 14.01
CA LEU A 48 -6.60 3.48 14.41
C LEU A 48 -7.41 3.25 15.68
N ASN A 49 -7.47 4.26 16.56
CA ASN A 49 -8.30 4.24 17.77
C ASN A 49 -9.77 4.64 17.50
N GLY A 50 -10.13 4.96 16.26
CA GLY A 50 -11.49 5.34 15.86
C GLY A 50 -11.77 6.85 15.90
N GLU A 51 -10.76 7.69 16.14
CA GLU A 51 -10.91 9.14 16.04
C GLU A 51 -11.01 9.58 14.57
N LYS A 52 -11.94 10.49 14.28
CA LYS A 52 -12.18 10.98 12.91
C LYS A 52 -11.38 12.25 12.65
N PHE A 53 -10.44 12.16 11.71
CA PHE A 53 -9.61 13.29 11.29
C PHE A 53 -9.90 13.75 9.84
N ASP A 54 -11.13 13.59 9.37
CA ASP A 54 -11.53 13.85 7.99
C ASP A 54 -11.12 15.25 7.50
N SER A 55 -11.19 16.25 8.38
CA SER A 55 -10.80 17.63 8.06
C SER A 55 -9.29 17.85 7.85
N LEU A 56 -8.44 16.89 8.24
CA LEU A 56 -6.99 16.94 8.02
C LEU A 56 -6.58 16.32 6.68
N PHE A 57 -7.48 15.63 6.00
CA PHE A 57 -7.18 14.93 4.75
C PHE A 57 -6.57 15.86 3.69
N MET A 58 -7.21 17.00 3.43
CA MET A 58 -6.71 17.99 2.49
C MET A 58 -5.41 18.67 2.98
N PHE A 59 -5.23 18.85 4.28
CA PHE A 59 -3.99 19.39 4.84
C PHE A 59 -2.81 18.44 4.61
N ILE A 60 -3.02 17.13 4.78
CA ILE A 60 -1.98 16.12 4.53
C ILE A 60 -1.64 16.08 3.04
N ILE A 61 -2.64 16.10 2.16
CA ILE A 61 -2.41 16.18 0.71
C ILE A 61 -1.62 17.44 0.34
N ARG A 62 -1.97 18.60 0.88
CA ARG A 62 -1.33 19.86 0.49
C ARG A 62 0.07 20.05 1.08
N PHE A 63 0.27 19.69 2.34
CA PHE A 63 1.47 20.09 3.10
C PHE A 63 2.42 18.94 3.44
N VAL A 64 1.98 17.68 3.32
CA VAL A 64 2.79 16.50 3.64
C VAL A 64 3.11 15.68 2.39
N MET A 65 2.13 15.41 1.52
CA MET A 65 2.32 14.67 0.26
C MET A 65 3.49 15.17 -0.60
N PRO A 66 3.73 16.48 -0.79
CA PRO A 66 4.84 16.96 -1.62
C PRO A 66 6.22 16.87 -0.93
N THR A 67 6.33 16.19 0.21
CA THR A 67 7.60 16.07 0.94
C THR A 67 8.67 15.29 0.15
N LYS A 68 9.92 15.74 0.31
CA LYS A 68 11.11 15.01 -0.16
C LYS A 68 11.71 14.12 0.93
N ASN A 69 11.25 14.26 2.18
CA ASN A 69 11.74 13.48 3.30
C ASN A 69 11.25 12.03 3.20
N LYS A 70 12.19 11.09 3.09
CA LYS A 70 11.90 9.66 2.90
C LYS A 70 11.17 9.04 4.09
N ILE A 71 11.43 9.52 5.31
CA ILE A 71 10.78 9.02 6.53
C ILE A 71 9.32 9.48 6.54
N LEU A 72 9.06 10.75 6.23
CA LEU A 72 7.71 11.30 6.16
C LEU A 72 6.90 10.64 5.04
N LYS A 73 7.51 10.43 3.87
CA LYS A 73 6.91 9.69 2.75
C LYS A 73 6.52 8.25 3.13
N LYS A 74 7.36 7.55 3.89
CA LYS A 74 7.01 6.22 4.40
C LYS A 74 5.80 6.25 5.35
N HIS A 75 5.69 7.28 6.20
CA HIS A 75 4.54 7.42 7.09
C HIS A 75 3.27 7.82 6.35
N LEU A 76 3.37 8.56 5.24
CA LEU A 76 2.22 8.81 4.36
C LEU A 76 1.60 7.52 3.85
N LEU A 77 2.40 6.51 3.49
CA LEU A 77 1.87 5.22 3.06
C LEU A 77 1.01 4.56 4.17
N PHE A 78 1.44 4.63 5.42
CA PHE A 78 0.63 4.14 6.55
C PHE A 78 -0.66 4.96 6.74
N TYR A 79 -0.57 6.29 6.58
CA TYR A 79 -1.77 7.13 6.64
C TYR A 79 -2.78 6.76 5.54
N TRP A 80 -2.32 6.46 4.32
CA TRP A 80 -3.19 6.03 3.23
C TRP A 80 -3.89 4.70 3.53
N GLU A 81 -3.38 3.83 4.41
CA GLU A 81 -4.07 2.60 4.81
C GLU A 81 -5.28 2.88 5.72
N VAL A 82 -5.23 3.96 6.52
CA VAL A 82 -6.23 4.26 7.56
C VAL A 82 -7.14 5.45 7.24
N CYS A 83 -6.82 6.23 6.21
CA CYS A 83 -7.53 7.48 5.93
C CYS A 83 -8.99 7.26 5.47
N PRO A 84 -9.91 8.19 5.78
CA PRO A 84 -11.30 8.15 5.35
C PRO A 84 -11.41 8.47 3.84
N LYS A 85 -11.29 7.46 2.99
CA LYS A 85 -11.33 7.59 1.51
C LYS A 85 -12.73 7.78 0.93
N TYR A 86 -13.74 7.39 1.68
CA TYR A 86 -15.12 7.38 1.21
C TYR A 86 -15.88 8.61 1.72
N ASP A 87 -16.81 9.09 0.91
CA ASP A 87 -17.81 10.08 1.30
C ASP A 87 -18.98 9.43 2.07
N GLU A 88 -19.95 10.25 2.48
CA GLU A 88 -21.16 9.78 3.19
C GLU A 88 -22.03 8.85 2.35
N THR A 89 -21.86 8.85 1.02
CA THR A 89 -22.58 8.01 0.07
C THR A 89 -21.87 6.68 -0.21
N GLY A 90 -20.67 6.48 0.34
CA GLY A 90 -19.84 5.30 0.11
C GLY A 90 -19.05 5.34 -1.19
N LYS A 91 -18.93 6.50 -1.85
CA LYS A 91 -18.09 6.69 -3.04
C LYS A 91 -16.71 7.21 -2.65
N LEU A 92 -15.70 6.91 -3.46
CA LEU A 92 -14.36 7.47 -3.27
C LEU A 92 -14.38 8.99 -3.45
N LYS A 93 -13.74 9.69 -2.51
CA LYS A 93 -13.55 11.13 -2.56
C LYS A 93 -12.76 11.54 -3.81
N GLN A 94 -13.10 12.66 -4.45
CA GLN A 94 -12.43 13.12 -5.67
C GLN A 94 -10.92 13.36 -5.47
N GLU A 95 -10.53 13.79 -4.28
CA GLU A 95 -9.13 14.00 -3.89
C GLU A 95 -8.28 12.73 -3.96
N THR A 96 -8.91 11.56 -3.99
CA THR A 96 -8.26 10.25 -4.15
C THR A 96 -7.44 10.17 -5.45
N ILE A 97 -7.81 10.95 -6.48
CA ILE A 97 -7.04 11.11 -7.72
C ILE A 97 -5.62 11.64 -7.43
N LEU A 98 -5.47 12.57 -6.48
CA LEU A 98 -4.16 13.12 -6.11
C LEU A 98 -3.28 12.07 -5.44
N ILE A 99 -3.89 11.20 -4.63
CA ILE A 99 -3.19 10.07 -4.00
C ILE A 99 -2.69 9.11 -5.08
N CYS A 100 -3.54 8.75 -6.03
CA CYS A 100 -3.16 7.90 -7.15
C CYS A 100 -1.97 8.48 -7.92
N ASN A 101 -2.01 9.76 -8.29
CA ASN A 101 -0.90 10.44 -8.97
C ASN A 101 0.39 10.44 -8.14
N SER A 102 0.28 10.62 -6.82
CA SER A 102 1.45 10.52 -5.93
C SER A 102 2.04 9.10 -5.92
N LEU A 103 1.20 8.06 -5.86
CA LEU A 103 1.64 6.66 -5.87
C LEU A 103 2.28 6.29 -7.22
N LEU A 104 1.72 6.75 -8.34
CA LEU A 104 2.31 6.61 -9.67
C LEU A 104 3.72 7.18 -9.71
N ASN A 105 3.89 8.43 -9.27
CA ASN A 105 5.19 9.07 -9.20
C ASN A 105 6.18 8.32 -8.30
N ASP A 106 5.70 7.70 -7.23
CA ASP A 106 6.52 6.90 -6.32
C ASP A 106 6.94 5.54 -6.92
N LEU A 107 6.13 4.93 -7.79
CA LEU A 107 6.49 3.73 -8.55
C LEU A 107 7.55 4.00 -9.62
N HIS A 108 7.57 5.21 -10.21
CA HIS A 108 8.59 5.65 -11.16
C HIS A 108 9.78 6.38 -10.49
N HIS A 109 9.83 6.42 -9.16
CA HIS A 109 10.84 7.18 -8.43
C HIS A 109 12.24 6.58 -8.60
N SER A 110 13.29 7.40 -8.76
CA SER A 110 14.67 6.91 -8.98
C SER A 110 15.24 6.04 -7.84
N ASN A 111 14.72 6.21 -6.63
CA ASN A 111 15.08 5.42 -5.45
C ASN A 111 14.23 4.14 -5.34
N GLU A 112 14.92 3.00 -5.40
CA GLU A 112 14.36 1.65 -5.36
C GLU A 112 13.63 1.32 -4.05
N TYR A 113 14.01 1.93 -2.93
CA TYR A 113 13.36 1.72 -1.64
C TYR A 113 12.01 2.42 -1.56
N ILE A 114 11.86 3.56 -2.26
CA ILE A 114 10.56 4.23 -2.40
C ILE A 114 9.64 3.36 -3.26
N GLN A 115 10.10 2.96 -4.45
CA GLN A 115 9.32 2.05 -5.32
C GLN A 115 8.88 0.79 -4.56
N GLY A 116 9.81 0.11 -3.89
CA GLY A 116 9.48 -1.12 -3.16
C GLY A 116 8.63 -0.91 -1.91
N ALA A 117 8.69 0.26 -1.27
CA ALA A 117 7.74 0.60 -0.19
C ALA A 117 6.34 0.82 -0.73
N THR A 118 6.21 1.50 -1.86
CA THR A 118 4.94 1.71 -2.57
C THR A 118 4.35 0.39 -3.03
N LEU A 119 5.14 -0.50 -3.64
CA LEU A 119 4.70 -1.85 -4.05
C LEU A 119 4.16 -2.67 -2.85
N ARG A 120 4.81 -2.59 -1.68
CA ARG A 120 4.28 -3.25 -0.46
C ARG A 120 2.98 -2.63 0.04
N PHE A 121 2.82 -1.31 -0.12
CA PHE A 121 1.57 -0.64 0.21
C PHE A 121 0.45 -1.12 -0.73
N LEU A 122 0.72 -1.33 -2.03
CA LEU A 122 -0.27 -1.86 -2.96
C LEU A 122 -0.80 -3.23 -2.56
N CYS A 123 0.00 -4.07 -1.89
CA CYS A 123 -0.48 -5.35 -1.35
C CYS A 123 -1.66 -5.22 -0.37
N ARG A 124 -1.87 -4.03 0.23
CA ARG A 124 -2.93 -3.76 1.21
C ARG A 124 -4.05 -2.89 0.67
N LEU A 125 -3.89 -2.35 -0.54
CA LEU A 125 -4.90 -1.50 -1.16
C LEU A 125 -6.06 -2.36 -1.66
N LYS A 126 -7.30 -1.96 -1.36
CA LYS A 126 -8.51 -2.72 -1.72
C LYS A 126 -9.42 -1.98 -2.69
N ASP A 127 -9.14 -0.72 -2.95
CA ASP A 127 -9.97 0.13 -3.79
C ASP A 127 -9.64 -0.11 -5.27
N ASN A 128 -10.56 -0.73 -6.04
CA ASN A 128 -10.36 -1.04 -7.46
C ASN A 128 -9.98 0.20 -8.28
N GLU A 129 -10.73 1.30 -8.10
CA GLU A 129 -10.52 2.56 -8.84
C GLU A 129 -9.12 3.17 -8.58
N LEU A 130 -8.53 2.91 -7.41
CA LEU A 130 -7.17 3.34 -7.10
C LEU A 130 -6.12 2.39 -7.66
N LEU A 131 -6.40 1.08 -7.71
CA LEU A 131 -5.46 0.06 -8.16
C LEU A 131 -5.33 0.00 -9.69
N GLU A 132 -6.43 0.15 -10.42
CA GLU A 132 -6.48 0.08 -11.88
C GLU A 132 -5.38 0.91 -12.58
N PRO A 133 -5.20 2.21 -12.29
CA PRO A 133 -4.12 3.00 -12.91
C PRO A 133 -2.71 2.57 -12.50
N LEU A 134 -2.55 1.84 -11.39
CA LEU A 134 -1.26 1.42 -10.85
C LEU A 134 -0.79 0.07 -11.42
N ILE A 135 -1.66 -0.68 -12.12
CA ILE A 135 -1.35 -2.00 -12.66
C ILE A 135 -0.20 -1.93 -13.68
N GLY A 136 -0.29 -1.04 -14.66
CA GLY A 136 0.75 -0.89 -15.69
C GLY A 136 2.14 -0.66 -15.10
N PRO A 137 2.33 0.39 -14.27
CA PRO A 137 3.60 0.64 -13.59
C PRO A 137 4.06 -0.50 -12.68
N THR A 138 3.13 -1.19 -12.01
CA THR A 138 3.47 -2.36 -11.19
C THR A 138 4.05 -3.50 -12.04
N ARG A 139 3.53 -3.70 -13.26
CA ARG A 139 4.08 -4.69 -14.22
C ARG A 139 5.45 -4.26 -14.75
N GLU A 140 5.66 -2.97 -15.02
CA GLU A 140 6.97 -2.44 -15.41
C GLU A 140 8.04 -2.73 -14.35
N CYS A 141 7.68 -2.67 -13.06
CA CYS A 141 8.57 -2.99 -11.95
C CYS A 141 9.10 -4.44 -11.95
N LEU A 142 8.47 -5.39 -12.67
CA LEU A 142 9.00 -6.76 -12.85
C LEU A 142 10.30 -6.77 -13.67
N ASN A 143 10.50 -5.79 -14.56
CA ASN A 143 11.72 -5.70 -15.38
C ASN A 143 12.75 -4.73 -14.79
N HIS A 144 12.56 -4.28 -13.55
CA HIS A 144 13.42 -3.28 -12.94
C HIS A 144 14.83 -3.83 -12.67
N ARG A 145 15.88 -3.01 -12.81
CA ARG A 145 17.28 -3.44 -12.64
C ARG A 145 17.60 -4.02 -11.26
N HIS A 146 16.92 -3.55 -10.21
CA HIS A 146 17.15 -3.99 -8.84
C HIS A 146 16.18 -5.10 -8.41
N ALA A 147 16.73 -6.25 -7.99
CA ALA A 147 15.96 -7.38 -7.46
C ALA A 147 15.04 -6.99 -6.27
N TYR A 148 15.44 -5.98 -5.48
CA TYR A 148 14.59 -5.43 -4.42
C TYR A 148 13.23 -4.94 -4.93
N VAL A 149 13.18 -4.33 -6.11
CA VAL A 149 11.92 -3.85 -6.69
C VAL A 149 11.14 -5.03 -7.28
N ARG A 150 11.80 -5.87 -8.08
CA ARG A 150 11.19 -7.03 -8.73
C ARG A 150 10.52 -7.97 -7.73
N ARG A 151 11.19 -8.31 -6.62
CA ARG A 151 10.60 -9.16 -5.56
C ARG A 151 9.34 -8.56 -4.92
N ASN A 152 9.27 -7.23 -4.78
CA ASN A 152 8.09 -6.55 -4.23
C ASN A 152 7.01 -6.41 -5.31
N ALA A 153 7.37 -6.29 -6.59
CA ALA A 153 6.42 -6.27 -7.70
C ALA A 153 5.67 -7.61 -7.82
N VAL A 154 6.40 -8.73 -7.68
CA VAL A 154 5.77 -10.06 -7.60
C VAL A 154 4.77 -10.15 -6.44
N LEU A 155 5.13 -9.66 -5.25
CA LEU A 155 4.21 -9.65 -4.09
C LEU A 155 2.99 -8.75 -4.32
N ALA A 156 3.16 -7.62 -4.98
CA ALA A 156 2.07 -6.71 -5.31
C ALA A 156 1.10 -7.37 -6.30
N ILE A 157 1.62 -7.93 -7.40
CA ILE A 157 0.82 -8.64 -8.40
C ILE A 157 0.10 -9.84 -7.78
N HIS A 158 0.78 -10.62 -6.95
CA HIS A 158 0.16 -11.74 -6.22
C HIS A 158 -1.02 -11.27 -5.37
N SER A 159 -0.83 -10.24 -4.54
CA SER A 159 -1.89 -9.72 -3.68
C SER A 159 -3.06 -9.16 -4.48
N ILE A 160 -2.77 -8.39 -5.54
CA ILE A 160 -3.80 -7.82 -6.42
C ILE A 160 -4.60 -8.94 -7.08
N TYR A 161 -3.93 -9.94 -7.67
CA TYR A 161 -4.61 -11.06 -8.32
C TYR A 161 -5.47 -11.87 -7.34
N LYS A 162 -4.96 -12.14 -6.14
CA LYS A 162 -5.67 -12.90 -5.10
C LYS A 162 -6.96 -12.23 -4.66
N ASN A 163 -6.96 -10.90 -4.55
CA ASN A 163 -8.11 -10.14 -4.10
C ASN A 163 -9.05 -9.74 -5.24
N GLN A 164 -8.48 -9.44 -6.43
CA GLN A 164 -9.13 -8.78 -7.55
C GLN A 164 -8.56 -9.30 -8.88
N SER A 165 -8.76 -10.59 -9.15
CA SER A 165 -8.20 -11.27 -10.34
C SER A 165 -8.53 -10.60 -11.67
N HIS A 166 -9.68 -9.93 -11.78
CA HIS A 166 -10.10 -9.19 -12.97
C HIS A 166 -9.17 -8.01 -13.35
N LEU A 167 -8.39 -7.46 -12.40
CA LEU A 167 -7.44 -6.37 -12.69
C LEU A 167 -6.17 -6.87 -13.39
N VAL A 168 -5.78 -8.13 -13.17
CA VAL A 168 -4.57 -8.73 -13.75
C VAL A 168 -4.86 -10.19 -14.13
N PRO A 169 -5.78 -10.48 -15.06
CA PRO A 169 -6.25 -11.84 -15.32
C PRO A 169 -5.15 -12.78 -15.81
N ASP A 170 -4.12 -12.22 -16.46
CA ASP A 170 -2.93 -12.90 -16.99
C ASP A 170 -1.78 -13.01 -15.97
N ALA A 171 -2.02 -12.74 -14.69
CA ALA A 171 -0.97 -12.73 -13.66
C ALA A 171 -0.17 -14.05 -13.56
N PRO A 172 -0.77 -15.26 -13.66
CA PRO A 172 0.01 -16.51 -13.64
C PRO A 172 0.99 -16.61 -14.81
N GLU A 173 0.53 -16.34 -16.04
CA GLU A 173 1.38 -16.36 -17.25
C GLU A 173 2.48 -15.30 -17.19
N LEU A 174 2.14 -14.10 -16.73
CA LEU A 174 3.09 -13.00 -16.53
C LEU A 174 4.22 -13.41 -15.59
N ILE A 175 3.90 -14.07 -14.48
CA ILE A 175 4.88 -14.47 -13.46
C ILE A 175 5.68 -15.69 -13.88
N LEU A 176 5.09 -16.61 -14.64
CA LEU A 176 5.81 -17.71 -15.27
C LEU A 176 6.87 -17.19 -16.26
N ASN A 177 6.51 -16.21 -17.10
CA ASN A 177 7.45 -15.56 -18.02
C ASN A 177 8.56 -14.81 -17.28
N PHE A 178 8.22 -14.11 -16.20
CA PHE A 178 9.19 -13.47 -15.31
C PHE A 178 10.18 -14.49 -14.72
N LEU A 179 9.67 -15.64 -14.27
CA LEU A 179 10.47 -16.69 -13.63
C LEU A 179 11.50 -17.31 -14.58
N ALA A 180 11.21 -17.38 -15.88
CA ALA A 180 12.13 -17.88 -16.90
C ALA A 180 13.38 -16.99 -17.09
N ALA A 181 13.26 -15.68 -16.87
CA ALA A 181 14.36 -14.72 -17.03
C ALA A 181 15.04 -14.32 -15.70
N GLU A 182 14.45 -14.66 -14.55
CA GLU A 182 14.91 -14.20 -13.25
C GLU A 182 16.07 -15.03 -12.68
N SER A 183 17.09 -14.34 -12.19
CA SER A 183 18.27 -14.95 -11.57
C SER A 183 18.24 -14.90 -10.04
N ASP A 184 17.61 -13.87 -9.45
CA ASP A 184 17.60 -13.66 -8.01
C ASP A 184 16.72 -14.70 -7.27
N SER A 185 17.31 -15.36 -6.26
CA SER A 185 16.64 -16.45 -5.54
C SER A 185 15.41 -16.00 -4.75
N MET A 186 15.41 -14.78 -4.21
CA MET A 186 14.27 -14.24 -3.46
C MET A 186 13.11 -13.88 -4.38
N CYS A 187 13.41 -13.33 -5.56
CA CYS A 187 12.42 -13.08 -6.61
C CYS A 187 11.79 -14.41 -7.10
N LYS A 188 12.62 -15.41 -7.41
CA LYS A 188 12.14 -16.75 -7.81
C LYS A 188 11.26 -17.39 -6.74
N ARG A 189 11.68 -17.34 -5.48
CA ARG A 189 10.87 -17.86 -4.35
C ARG A 189 9.48 -17.22 -4.33
N ASN A 190 9.39 -15.89 -4.42
CA ASN A 190 8.10 -15.20 -4.39
C ASN A 190 7.24 -15.55 -5.61
N ALA A 191 7.85 -15.67 -6.79
CA ALA A 191 7.14 -16.03 -8.01
C ALA A 191 6.58 -17.46 -7.95
N ILE A 192 7.37 -18.42 -7.44
CA ILE A 192 6.93 -19.80 -7.22
C ILE A 192 5.81 -19.85 -6.18
N ILE A 193 5.91 -19.11 -5.07
CA ILE A 193 4.84 -19.04 -4.06
C ILE A 193 3.54 -18.53 -4.69
N MET A 194 3.62 -17.49 -5.52
CA MET A 194 2.45 -17.01 -6.24
C MET A 194 1.89 -18.08 -7.16
N LEU A 195 2.72 -18.71 -8.01
CA LEU A 195 2.25 -19.77 -8.91
C LEU A 195 1.59 -20.92 -8.15
N ILE A 196 2.14 -21.37 -7.02
CA ILE A 196 1.52 -22.41 -6.19
C ILE A 196 0.12 -22.00 -5.70
N ASP A 197 -0.08 -20.72 -5.36
CA ASP A 197 -1.36 -20.20 -4.86
C ASP A 197 -2.37 -19.93 -6.00
N THR A 198 -1.89 -19.65 -7.23
CA THR A 198 -2.75 -19.28 -8.37
C THR A 198 -2.99 -20.41 -9.38
N ASP A 199 -1.96 -21.17 -9.71
CA ASP A 199 -1.98 -22.30 -10.65
C ASP A 199 -0.87 -23.31 -10.31
N LEU A 200 -1.24 -24.33 -9.53
CA LEU A 200 -0.33 -25.39 -9.11
C LEU A 200 0.24 -26.19 -10.31
N GLY A 201 -0.53 -26.34 -11.39
CA GLY A 201 -0.10 -27.07 -12.58
C GLY A 201 1.11 -26.39 -13.23
N MET A 202 1.00 -25.08 -13.49
CA MET A 202 2.12 -24.29 -14.01
C MET A 202 3.36 -24.32 -13.11
N ALA A 203 3.16 -24.31 -11.78
CA ALA A 203 4.26 -24.39 -10.82
C ALA A 203 5.01 -25.74 -10.90
N VAL A 204 4.26 -26.84 -11.01
CA VAL A 204 4.82 -28.20 -11.14
C VAL A 204 5.53 -28.37 -12.47
N ASP A 205 4.93 -27.93 -13.58
CA ASP A 205 5.52 -28.02 -14.91
C ASP A 205 6.84 -27.24 -14.98
N TRP A 206 6.87 -26.04 -14.41
CA TRP A 206 8.10 -25.26 -14.31
C TRP A 206 9.18 -25.96 -13.47
N LEU A 207 8.81 -26.55 -12.32
CA LEU A 207 9.75 -27.27 -11.46
C LEU A 207 10.34 -28.50 -12.17
N LEU A 208 9.49 -29.30 -12.83
CA LEU A 208 9.94 -30.46 -13.60
C LEU A 208 10.84 -30.06 -14.77
N GLY A 209 10.53 -28.96 -15.46
CA GLY A 209 11.38 -28.41 -16.52
C GLY A 209 12.72 -27.86 -16.03
N SER A 210 12.80 -27.44 -14.76
CA SER A 210 14.02 -26.88 -14.16
C SER A 210 14.97 -27.94 -13.57
N LEU A 211 14.49 -29.17 -13.39
CA LEU A 211 15.27 -30.30 -12.85
C LEU A 211 15.98 -31.11 -13.94
N ASN A 212 15.55 -30.98 -15.19
CA ASN A 212 16.17 -31.61 -16.36
C ASN A 212 17.21 -30.67 -17.01
#